data_AF-A0A969KHJ4-F1
#
_entry.id   AF-A0A969KHJ4-F1
#
_cell.length_a   1.000
_cell.length_b   1.000
_cell.length_c   1.000
_cell.angle_alpha   90.00
_cell.angle_beta   90.00
_cell.angle_gamma   90.00
#
_symmetry.space_group_name_H-M   'P 1'
#
loop_
_entity.id
_entity.type
_entity.pdbx_description
1 polymer ?
#
loop_
_entity_poly.entity_id
_entity_poly.type
_entity_poly.pdbx_seq_one_letter_code
_entity_poly.pdbx_strand_id
1 'polypeptide(L)' 'MANDCPFFVGGRITNPKFFVGRSQELGLIRDRLIGLKPAGINVIGGYGTGKSSLLYYFAVTY' A
#
# COMPACT_ATOMS: atom_id res chain seq x y z
N MET A 1 23.09 8.29 8.58
CA MET A 1 22.67 9.42 9.44
C MET A 1 21.23 9.75 9.10
N ALA A 2 20.28 9.24 9.87
CA ALA A 2 18.87 9.63 9.79
C ALA A 2 18.35 9.53 11.23
N ASN A 3 18.36 10.63 11.99
CA ASN A 3 17.93 10.54 13.38
C ASN A 3 17.16 11.73 13.96
N ASP A 4 16.78 12.75 13.17
CA ASP A 4 16.05 13.91 13.74
C ASP A 4 14.86 14.39 12.89
N CYS A 5 14.22 13.50 12.12
CA CYS A 5 12.97 13.84 11.47
C CYS A 5 11.80 13.20 12.23
N PRO A 6 10.96 13.95 12.97
CA PRO A 6 9.81 13.42 13.68
C PRO A 6 8.72 12.87 12.74
N PHE A 7 8.84 13.15 11.43
CA PHE A 7 8.03 12.57 10.37
C PHE A 7 8.66 11.33 9.71
N PHE A 8 9.81 10.87 10.22
CA PHE A 8 10.43 9.63 9.76
C PHE A 8 9.63 8.43 10.27
N VAL A 9 8.70 7.97 9.44
CA VAL A 9 8.06 6.68 9.63
C VAL A 9 9.05 5.62 9.14
N GLY A 10 9.92 5.17 10.04
CA GLY A 10 10.91 4.13 9.80
C GLY A 10 10.22 2.79 9.48
N GLY A 11 9.89 2.57 8.20
CA GLY A 11 9.27 1.34 7.75
C GLY A 11 8.36 1.50 6.55
N ARG A 12 8.82 2.17 5.48
CA ARG A 12 8.12 2.10 4.19
C ARG A 12 8.29 0.69 3.64
N ILE A 13 7.19 -0.02 3.43
CA ILE A 13 7.21 -1.29 2.71
C ILE A 13 7.46 -0.98 1.24
N THR A 14 8.67 -1.26 0.76
CA THR A 14 9.08 -1.12 -0.64
C THR A 14 9.01 -2.45 -1.39
N ASN A 15 9.20 -3.57 -0.69
CA ASN A 15 9.11 -4.90 -1.28
C ASN A 15 7.71 -5.50 -1.02
N PRO A 16 6.96 -5.87 -2.07
CA PRO A 16 5.59 -6.36 -1.94
C PRO A 16 5.44 -7.63 -1.10
N LYS A 17 6.50 -8.44 -1.02
CA LYS A 17 6.52 -9.68 -0.22
C LYS A 17 6.25 -9.45 1.28
N PHE A 18 6.39 -8.21 1.75
CA PHE A 18 6.12 -7.83 3.13
C PHE A 18 4.68 -7.37 3.39
N PHE A 19 3.82 -7.29 2.37
CA PHE A 19 2.37 -7.18 2.56
C PHE A 19 1.78 -8.56 2.91
N VAL A 20 2.13 -9.07 4.09
CA VAL A 20 1.74 -10.42 4.54
C VAL A 20 0.24 -10.46 4.92
N GLY A 21 -0.45 -11.54 4.58
CA GLY A 21 -1.84 -11.79 5.00
C GLY A 21 -2.94 -11.09 4.19
N ARG A 22 -2.60 -10.38 3.10
CA ARG A 22 -3.57 -9.62 2.28
C ARG A 22 -3.66 -10.04 0.81
N SER A 23 -3.14 -11.19 0.42
CA SER A 23 -2.99 -11.60 -0.99
C SER A 23 -4.30 -11.52 -1.78
N GLN A 24 -5.43 -11.93 -1.18
CA GLN A 24 -6.75 -11.86 -1.82
C GLN A 24 -7.25 -10.43 -1.95
N GLU A 25 -7.08 -9.61 -0.90
CA GLU A 25 -7.47 -8.20 -0.88
C GLU A 25 -6.65 -7.39 -1.90
N LEU A 26 -5.35 -7.67 -2.01
CA LEU A 26 -4.47 -7.09 -3.01
C LEU A 26 -4.90 -7.43 -4.44
N GLY A 27 -5.35 -8.68 -4.66
CA GLY A 27 -5.93 -9.11 -5.93
C GLY A 27 -7.18 -8.30 -6.29
N LEU A 28 -8.13 -8.18 -5.36
CA LEU A 28 -9.36 -7.39 -5.57
C LEU A 28 -9.08 -5.91 -5.83
N ILE A 29 -8.13 -5.32 -5.10
CA ILE A 29 -7.70 -3.94 -5.31
C ILE A 29 -7.10 -3.78 -6.71
N ARG A 30 -6.19 -4.68 -7.10
CA ARG A 30 -5.59 -4.67 -8.44
C ARG A 30 -6.69 -4.75 -9.51
N ASP A 31 -7.57 -5.73 -9.42
CA ASP A 31 -8.62 -5.94 -10.43
C ASP A 31 -9.56 -4.74 -10.56
N ARG A 32 -9.83 -4.03 -9.46
CA ARG A 32 -10.60 -2.78 -9.49
C ARG A 32 -9.84 -1.58 -10.07
N LEU A 33 -8.52 -1.54 -9.91
CA LEU A 33 -7.70 -0.44 -10.42
C LEU A 33 -7.38 -0.57 -11.91
N ILE A 34 -7.05 -1.79 -12.37
CA ILE A 34 -6.57 -2.04 -13.74
C ILE A 34 -7.52 -2.91 -14.58
N GLY A 35 -8.66 -3.31 -14.04
CA GLY A 35 -9.64 -4.12 -14.77
C GLY A 35 -10.39 -3.34 -15.86
N LEU A 36 -11.29 -4.03 -16.55
CA LEU A 36 -12.07 -3.49 -17.67
C LEU A 36 -12.89 -2.24 -17.34
N LYS A 37 -13.22 -2.01 -16.06
CA LYS A 37 -13.89 -0.80 -15.57
C LYS A 37 -13.19 -0.33 -14.29
N PRO A 38 -12.15 0.52 -14.41
CA PRO A 38 -11.43 1.05 -13.27
C PRO A 38 -12.37 1.83 -12.34
N ALA A 39 -12.21 1.64 -11.03
CA ALA A 39 -12.96 2.36 -10.01
C ALA A 39 -12.05 2.84 -8.88
N GLY A 40 -12.39 4.00 -8.31
CA GLY A 40 -11.72 4.51 -7.12
C GLY A 40 -11.93 3.57 -5.93
N ILE A 41 -10.90 3.42 -5.09
CA ILE A 41 -10.93 2.57 -3.91
C ILE A 41 -10.56 3.36 -2.64
N ASN A 42 -11.17 2.99 -1.53
CA ASN A 42 -10.82 3.51 -0.21
C ASN A 42 -10.13 2.40 0.60
N VAL A 43 -8.94 2.66 1.12
CA VAL A 43 -8.21 1.73 1.98
C VAL A 43 -8.35 2.19 3.44
N ILE A 44 -9.08 1.41 4.25
CA ILE A 44 -9.38 1.74 5.64
C ILE A 44 -8.68 0.74 6.56
N GLY A 45 -8.18 1.20 7.70
CA GLY A 45 -7.55 0.34 8.70
C GLY A 45 -6.78 1.14 9.76
N GLY A 46 -6.38 0.47 10.84
CA GLY A 46 -5.71 1.09 11.99
C GLY A 46 -4.42 1.85 11.63
N TYR A 47 -3.98 2.76 12.50
CA TYR A 47 -2.71 3.48 12.32
C TYR A 47 -1.52 2.52 12.18
N GLY A 48 -0.51 2.88 11.38
CA GLY A 48 0.70 2.05 11.21
C GLY A 48 0.55 0.76 10.38
N THR A 49 -0.65 0.44 9.87
CA THR A 49 -0.92 -0.81 9.13
C THR A 49 -0.44 -0.85 7.67
N GLY A 50 0.39 0.12 7.24
CA GLY A 50 0.97 0.12 5.89
C GLY A 50 0.07 0.62 4.75
N LYS A 51 -1.04 1.31 5.05
CA LYS A 51 -1.99 1.81 4.03
C LYS A 51 -1.35 2.74 2.99
N SER A 52 -0.58 3.73 3.44
CA SER A 52 0.10 4.67 2.52
C SER A 52 1.18 3.98 1.70
N SER A 53 1.91 3.04 2.30
CA SER A 53 2.87 2.20 1.58
C SER A 53 2.19 1.35 0.50
N LEU A 54 0.99 0.84 0.79
CA LEU A 54 0.20 0.06 -0.16
C LEU A 54 -0.28 0.91 -1.35
N LEU A 55 -0.88 2.06 -1.08
CA LEU A 55 -1.33 2.98 -2.13
C LEU A 55 -0.17 3.42 -3.03
N TYR A 56 0.97 3.74 -2.41
CA TYR A 56 2.17 4.05 -3.17
C TYR A 56 2.64 2.89 -4.03
N TYR A 57 2.67 1.67 -3.49
CA TYR A 57 3.06 0.48 -4.26
C TYR A 57 2.21 0.32 -5.51
N PHE A 58 0.89 0.47 -5.40
CA PHE A 58 0.01 0.43 -6.57
C PHE A 58 0.34 1.54 -7.57
N ALA A 59 0.54 2.78 -7.11
CA ALA A 59 0.84 3.92 -7.97
C ALA A 59 2.18 3.84 -8.73
N VAL A 60 3.16 3.08 -8.23
CA VAL A 60 4.45 2.89 -8.93
C VAL A 60 4.53 1.61 -9.75
N THR A 61 3.63 0.65 -9.51
CA THR A 61 3.68 -0.68 -10.14
C THR A 61 2.71 -0.80 -11.31
N TYR A 62 1.60 -0.08 -11.27
CA TYR A 62 0.52 -0.11 -12.25
C TYR A 62 0.24 1.31 -12.75
#